data_AF-A0A2G6Y798-F1
#
_entry.id   AF-A0A2G6Y798-F1
#
_cell.length_a   1.000
_cell.length_b   1.000
_cell.length_c   1.000
_cell.angle_alpha   90.00
_cell.angle_beta   90.00
_cell.angle_gamma   90.00
#
_symmetry.space_group_name_H-M   'P 1'
#
loop_
_entity.id
_entity.type
_entity.pdbx_description
1 polymer ?
#
loop_
_entity_poly.entity_id
_entity_poly.type
_entity_poly.pdbx_seq_one_letter_code
_entity_poly.pdbx_strand_id
1 'polypeptide(L)'
;MPKTTLSARQGQTPSRRRWIKLGAWAAGATAAAGVAGTGVWMYQPGNDRQLVFATLEQAMQEVDRLSAAGARALEPATAWSWSQTLEHCAQSIEFSLRGFPAPKAALFQHTAGAAAFAAFAALGRMRHSLAEPIPGAPALAAAVPDASAALARLRQAVQDFVAHPGPLQPHFAYGPLGRTQYEQAHAMHLANHLSAFDVRPG
;
A
#
# COMPACT_ATOMS: atom_id res chain seq x y z
N MET A 1 8.91 66.37 -27.45
CA MET A 1 8.80 66.65 -26.01
C MET A 1 8.51 65.34 -25.28
N PRO A 2 9.33 64.95 -24.28
CA PRO A 2 9.32 63.63 -23.67
C PRO A 2 8.48 63.58 -22.39
N LYS A 3 8.09 62.38 -21.95
CA LYS A 3 7.85 62.09 -20.53
C LYS A 3 8.59 60.81 -20.15
N THR A 4 9.57 60.99 -19.30
CA THR A 4 10.25 59.96 -18.50
C THR A 4 9.44 59.76 -17.21
N THR A 5 9.27 58.51 -16.76
CA THR A 5 9.42 58.15 -15.33
C THR A 5 9.72 56.65 -15.18
N LEU A 6 10.61 56.37 -14.24
CA LEU A 6 11.31 55.12 -13.92
C LEU A 6 10.59 54.25 -12.87
N SER A 7 11.09 53.01 -12.73
CA SER A 7 11.16 52.16 -11.52
C SER A 7 9.86 51.43 -11.14
N ALA A 8 9.83 50.20 -10.63
CA ALA A 8 10.77 49.19 -10.14
C ALA A 8 10.07 47.81 -10.41
N ARG A 9 10.59 46.59 -10.25
CA ARG A 9 11.34 46.00 -9.14
C ARG A 9 11.67 44.55 -9.54
N GLN A 10 12.73 44.01 -8.96
CA GLN A 10 13.28 42.67 -9.12
C GLN A 10 12.27 41.53 -8.81
N GLY A 11 12.46 40.40 -9.49
CA GLY A 11 11.93 39.09 -9.08
C GLY A 11 12.90 37.98 -9.49
N GLN A 12 13.59 37.42 -8.49
CA GLN A 12 14.51 36.29 -8.58
C GLN A 12 13.87 35.02 -9.17
N THR A 13 14.66 34.27 -9.93
CA THR A 13 14.47 32.88 -10.42
C THR A 13 14.33 31.86 -9.27
N PRO A 14 13.80 30.64 -9.51
CA PRO A 14 14.76 29.54 -9.75
C PRO A 14 14.36 28.44 -10.75
N SER A 15 15.42 27.98 -11.45
CA SER A 15 15.76 26.64 -11.94
C SER A 15 14.66 25.64 -12.38
N ARG A 16 14.63 25.36 -13.69
CA ARG A 16 14.17 24.07 -14.23
C ARG A 16 15.16 22.97 -13.83
N ARG A 17 14.87 22.19 -12.78
CA ARG A 17 15.55 20.90 -12.55
C ARG A 17 14.81 19.83 -13.35
N ARG A 18 15.45 19.41 -14.44
CA ARG A 18 15.06 18.32 -15.32
C ARG A 18 15.29 17.00 -14.57
N TRP A 19 14.22 16.30 -14.22
CA TRP A 19 14.30 15.01 -13.52
C TRP A 19 14.73 13.90 -14.49
N ILE A 20 15.83 13.22 -14.17
CA ILE A 20 16.24 11.98 -14.82
C ILE A 20 15.39 10.85 -14.21
N LYS A 21 14.57 10.19 -15.03
CA LYS A 21 13.92 8.94 -14.67
C LYS A 21 14.97 7.82 -14.73
N LEU A 22 15.55 7.46 -13.59
CA LEU A 22 16.24 6.17 -13.46
C LEU A 22 15.18 5.11 -13.18
N GLY A 23 14.87 4.31 -14.20
CA GLY A 23 14.09 3.10 -14.04
C GLY A 23 14.85 2.10 -13.18
N ALA A 24 14.21 1.61 -12.12
CA ALA A 24 14.71 0.49 -11.33
C ALA A 24 14.18 -0.84 -11.91
N TRP A 25 14.88 -1.28 -12.96
CA TRP A 25 15.25 -2.64 -13.36
C TRP A 25 14.35 -3.86 -13.14
N ALA A 26 14.10 -4.54 -14.25
CA ALA A 26 13.90 -5.98 -14.34
C ALA A 26 15.22 -6.75 -14.11
N ALA A 27 15.10 -7.86 -13.36
CA ALA A 27 15.91 -9.10 -13.30
C ALA A 27 17.44 -9.07 -13.58
N GLY A 28 18.22 -9.55 -12.60
CA GLY A 28 19.59 -10.03 -12.80
C GLY A 28 20.22 -10.55 -11.51
N ALA A 29 20.45 -11.86 -11.42
CA ALA A 29 21.12 -12.50 -10.29
C ALA A 29 22.63 -12.18 -10.28
N THR A 30 23.11 -11.56 -9.21
CA THR A 30 24.50 -11.71 -8.71
C THR A 30 24.50 -11.48 -7.19
N ALA A 31 25.26 -12.29 -6.47
CA ALA A 31 25.26 -12.38 -5.02
C ALA A 31 25.80 -11.10 -4.36
N ALA A 32 24.99 -10.52 -3.47
CA ALA A 32 25.47 -9.76 -2.31
C ALA A 32 24.42 -9.90 -1.21
N ALA A 33 24.80 -10.55 -0.11
CA ALA A 33 24.06 -10.52 1.13
C ALA A 33 23.86 -9.06 1.57
N GLY A 34 22.62 -8.67 1.88
CA GLY A 34 22.35 -7.42 2.59
C GLY A 34 21.74 -6.25 1.81
N VAL A 35 20.79 -6.47 0.89
CA VAL A 35 19.99 -5.36 0.31
C VAL A 35 18.48 -5.64 0.23
N ALA A 36 18.02 -6.84 0.59
CA ALA A 36 16.60 -7.21 0.43
C ALA A 36 15.62 -6.34 1.24
N GLY A 37 16.08 -5.65 2.28
CA GLY A 37 15.25 -4.73 3.07
C GLY A 37 15.09 -3.34 2.44
N THR A 38 15.96 -2.88 1.54
CA THR A 38 15.97 -1.46 1.15
C THR A 38 14.84 -1.07 0.19
N GLY A 39 14.42 -1.98 -0.70
CA GLY A 39 13.37 -1.69 -1.69
C GLY A 39 12.00 -1.41 -1.07
N VAL A 40 11.70 -2.09 0.04
CA VAL A 40 10.46 -1.92 0.81
C VAL A 40 10.44 -0.59 1.57
N TRP A 41 11.60 -0.09 2.00
CA TRP A 41 11.74 1.17 2.73
C TRP A 41 11.84 2.40 1.83
N MET A 42 12.26 2.24 0.58
CA MET A 42 12.47 3.36 -0.35
C MET A 42 11.22 3.79 -1.12
N TYR A 43 10.12 3.02 -1.06
CA TYR A 43 8.88 3.43 -1.70
C TYR A 43 8.22 4.61 -0.97
N GLN A 44 8.25 5.78 -1.62
CA GLN A 44 7.50 6.98 -1.23
C GLN A 44 6.30 7.14 -2.16
N PRO A 45 5.05 6.97 -1.66
CA PRO A 45 3.87 7.35 -2.44
C PRO A 45 3.93 8.84 -2.74
N GLY A 46 3.40 9.26 -3.90
CA GLY A 46 3.40 10.68 -4.27
C GLY A 46 2.60 11.53 -3.29
N ASN A 47 1.36 11.13 -3.00
CA ASN A 47 0.55 11.66 -1.90
C ASN A 47 0.14 10.53 -0.95
N ASP A 48 0.24 10.80 0.35
CA ASP A 48 0.03 9.82 1.41
C ASP A 48 -0.48 10.53 2.68
N ARG A 49 -1.68 10.18 3.14
CA ARG A 49 -2.29 10.71 4.38
C ARG A 49 -1.62 10.26 5.68
N GLN A 50 -0.61 9.40 5.59
CA GLN A 50 0.11 8.89 6.74
C GLN A 50 -0.78 8.18 7.77
N LEU A 51 -1.80 7.43 7.33
CA LEU A 51 -2.71 6.70 8.23
C LEU A 51 -1.99 5.58 8.99
N VAL A 52 -2.35 5.41 10.26
CA VAL A 52 -1.88 4.33 11.13
C VAL A 52 -3.08 3.76 11.87
N PHE A 53 -3.26 2.45 11.82
CA PHE A 53 -4.34 1.75 12.51
C PHE A 53 -3.75 0.72 13.46
N ALA A 54 -4.20 0.75 14.72
CA ALA A 54 -3.81 -0.23 15.72
C ALA A 54 -4.56 -1.56 15.54
N THR A 55 -5.76 -1.53 14.96
CA THR A 55 -6.61 -2.71 14.78
C THR A 55 -7.21 -2.76 13.38
N LEU A 56 -7.57 -3.96 12.95
CA LEU A 56 -8.29 -4.19 11.70
C LEU A 56 -9.67 -3.50 11.70
N GLU A 57 -10.29 -3.38 12.87
CA GLU A 57 -11.54 -2.64 13.05
C GLU A 57 -11.40 -1.16 12.67
N GLN A 58 -10.36 -0.47 13.18
CA GLN A 58 -10.10 0.94 12.84
C GLN A 58 -9.86 1.11 11.34
N ALA A 59 -9.15 0.17 10.72
CA ALA A 59 -8.95 0.18 9.28
C ALA A 59 -10.28 0.06 8.51
N MET A 60 -11.17 -0.83 8.95
CA MET A 60 -12.49 -1.01 8.33
C MET A 60 -13.43 0.18 8.55
N GLN A 61 -13.35 0.87 9.69
CA GLN A 61 -14.07 2.12 9.90
C GLN A 61 -13.67 3.18 8.85
N GLU A 62 -12.38 3.27 8.50
CA GLU A 62 -11.91 4.16 7.44
C GLU A 62 -12.38 3.71 6.06
N VAL A 63 -12.36 2.40 5.77
CA VAL A 63 -12.94 1.85 4.54
C VAL A 63 -14.39 2.27 4.38
N ASP A 64 -15.19 2.16 5.44
CA ASP A 64 -16.60 2.52 5.44
C ASP A 64 -16.80 4.02 5.24
N ARG A 65 -16.01 4.86 5.94
CA ARG A 65 -16.04 6.32 5.77
C ARG A 65 -15.72 6.74 4.34
N LEU A 66 -14.62 6.23 3.78
CA LEU A 66 -14.18 6.51 2.41
C LEU A 66 -15.24 6.05 1.38
N SER A 67 -15.80 4.85 1.57
CA SER A 67 -16.82 4.31 0.68
C SER A 67 -18.11 5.12 0.71
N ALA A 68 -18.60 5.48 1.90
CA ALA A 68 -19.84 6.24 2.06
C ALA A 68 -19.75 7.66 1.50
N ALA A 69 -18.58 8.30 1.61
CA ALA A 69 -18.37 9.68 1.18
C ALA A 69 -17.80 9.83 -0.25
N GLY A 70 -17.57 8.71 -0.96
CA GLY A 70 -17.09 8.71 -2.34
C GLY A 70 -15.58 8.95 -2.44
N ALA A 71 -14.79 7.93 -2.08
CA ALA A 71 -13.33 7.93 -2.12
C ALA A 71 -12.77 8.43 -3.46
N ARG A 72 -11.76 9.31 -3.39
CA ARG A 72 -10.99 9.79 -4.55
C ARG A 72 -9.52 9.60 -4.31
N ALA A 73 -8.80 9.14 -5.32
CA ALA A 73 -7.35 9.04 -5.27
C ALA A 73 -6.71 10.44 -5.15
N LEU A 74 -5.66 10.54 -4.35
CA LEU A 74 -4.86 11.75 -4.19
C LEU A 74 -3.78 11.78 -5.28
N GLU A 75 -4.09 12.23 -6.49
CA GLU A 75 -3.13 12.19 -7.60
C GLU A 75 -1.83 12.98 -7.32
N PRO A 76 -0.61 12.41 -7.53
CA PRO A 76 -0.32 11.07 -8.04
C PRO A 76 0.05 10.07 -6.92
N ALA A 77 -0.94 9.49 -6.21
CA ALA A 77 -0.68 8.53 -5.13
C ALA A 77 -0.64 7.07 -5.60
N THR A 78 -1.59 6.65 -6.43
CA THR A 78 -1.80 5.25 -6.81
C THR A 78 -2.26 5.14 -8.26
N ALA A 79 -1.92 4.03 -8.92
CA ALA A 79 -2.42 3.73 -10.26
C ALA A 79 -3.74 2.93 -10.24
N TRP A 80 -4.18 2.45 -9.08
CA TRP A 80 -5.38 1.64 -8.93
C TRP A 80 -6.59 2.47 -8.55
N SER A 81 -7.74 2.11 -9.10
CA SER A 81 -9.03 2.68 -8.68
C SER A 81 -9.36 2.26 -7.23
N TRP A 82 -10.38 2.91 -6.67
CA TRP A 82 -10.92 2.51 -5.37
C TRP A 82 -11.39 1.03 -5.37
N SER A 83 -12.12 0.61 -6.41
CA SER A 83 -12.59 -0.77 -6.54
C SER A 83 -11.43 -1.78 -6.60
N GLN A 84 -10.35 -1.47 -7.33
CA GLN A 84 -9.16 -2.32 -7.43
C GLN A 84 -8.38 -2.39 -6.12
N THR A 85 -8.30 -1.27 -5.40
CA THR A 85 -7.64 -1.21 -4.10
C THR A 85 -8.36 -2.09 -3.07
N LEU A 86 -9.69 -2.01 -3.01
CA LEU A 86 -10.49 -2.86 -2.12
C LEU A 86 -10.34 -4.35 -2.44
N GLU A 87 -10.39 -4.69 -3.73
CA GLU A 87 -10.17 -6.04 -4.25
C GLU A 87 -8.79 -6.59 -3.84
N HIS A 88 -7.72 -5.80 -4.00
CA HIS A 88 -6.37 -6.19 -3.60
C HIS A 88 -6.26 -6.43 -2.09
N CYS A 89 -6.81 -5.55 -1.27
CA CYS A 89 -6.84 -5.73 0.18
C CYS A 89 -7.62 -6.99 0.57
N ALA A 90 -8.74 -7.29 -0.11
CA ALA A 90 -9.50 -8.52 0.11
C ALA A 90 -8.66 -9.76 -0.22
N GLN A 91 -7.97 -9.78 -1.37
CA GLN A 91 -7.09 -10.88 -1.75
C GLN A 91 -6.02 -11.17 -0.67
N SER A 92 -5.39 -10.12 -0.13
CA SER A 92 -4.37 -10.25 0.92
C SER A 92 -4.90 -10.96 2.17
N ILE A 93 -6.10 -10.56 2.63
CA ILE A 93 -6.76 -11.17 3.79
C ILE A 93 -7.19 -12.61 3.48
N GLU A 94 -7.80 -12.85 2.32
CA GLU A 94 -8.22 -14.19 1.89
C GLU A 94 -7.04 -15.17 1.80
N PHE A 95 -5.87 -14.73 1.34
CA PHE A 95 -4.70 -15.59 1.25
C PHE A 95 -4.05 -15.87 2.61
N SER A 96 -4.30 -15.06 3.63
CA SER A 96 -3.95 -15.45 5.01
C SER A 96 -4.75 -16.68 5.49
N LEU A 97 -5.93 -16.93 4.90
CA LEU A 97 -6.77 -18.09 5.20
C LEU A 97 -6.48 -19.28 4.27
N ARG A 98 -6.38 -19.01 2.96
CA ARG A 98 -6.35 -20.03 1.91
C ARG A 98 -4.95 -20.35 1.39
N GLY A 99 -3.97 -19.49 1.69
CA GLY A 99 -2.57 -19.64 1.31
C GLY A 99 -2.20 -18.77 0.12
N PHE A 100 -1.04 -18.12 0.20
CA PHE A 100 -0.54 -17.29 -0.89
C PHE A 100 -0.02 -18.16 -2.05
N PRO A 101 -0.32 -17.81 -3.32
CA PRO A 101 -0.06 -18.68 -4.46
C PRO A 101 1.42 -18.77 -4.89
N ALA A 102 2.22 -17.73 -4.64
CA ALA A 102 3.67 -17.75 -4.92
C ALA A 102 4.49 -17.21 -3.73
N PRO A 103 4.72 -18.03 -2.68
CA PRO A 103 5.52 -17.63 -1.54
C PRO A 103 7.00 -17.45 -1.91
N LYS A 104 7.67 -16.52 -1.22
CA LYS A 104 9.13 -16.42 -1.26
C LYS A 104 9.77 -17.64 -0.58
N ALA A 105 11.04 -17.91 -0.90
CA ALA A 105 11.79 -19.02 -0.31
C ALA A 105 11.78 -18.97 1.23
N ALA A 106 11.73 -20.13 1.88
CA ALA A 106 11.67 -20.25 3.34
C ALA A 106 12.80 -19.47 4.03
N LEU A 107 14.02 -19.54 3.51
CA LEU A 107 15.16 -18.79 4.06
C LEU A 107 14.88 -17.26 4.09
N PHE A 108 14.26 -16.71 3.04
CA PHE A 108 13.89 -15.30 3.01
C PHE A 108 12.84 -14.99 4.08
N GLN A 109 11.79 -15.81 4.16
CA GLN A 109 10.69 -15.62 5.10
C GLN A 109 11.19 -15.64 6.56
N HIS A 110 12.10 -16.55 6.90
CA HIS A 110 12.70 -16.66 8.23
C HIS A 110 13.81 -15.64 8.54
N THR A 111 14.20 -14.79 7.58
CA THR A 111 15.26 -13.79 7.76
C THR A 111 14.76 -12.39 7.42
N ALA A 112 15.05 -11.91 6.21
CA ALA A 112 14.71 -10.56 5.75
C ALA A 112 13.20 -10.28 5.81
N GLY A 113 12.37 -11.29 5.52
CA GLY A 113 10.91 -11.21 5.62
C GLY A 113 10.43 -10.95 7.04
N ALA A 114 10.82 -11.81 7.98
CA ALA A 114 10.51 -11.65 9.40
C ALA A 114 11.04 -10.32 9.97
N ALA A 115 12.27 -9.93 9.59
CA ALA A 115 12.86 -8.66 10.02
C ALA A 115 12.09 -7.44 9.47
N ALA A 116 11.64 -7.49 8.21
CA ALA A 116 10.81 -6.43 7.63
C ALA A 116 9.47 -6.30 8.37
N PHE A 117 8.79 -7.42 8.64
CA PHE A 117 7.55 -7.40 9.42
C PHE A 117 7.78 -6.83 10.82
N ALA A 118 8.82 -7.28 11.54
CA ALA A 118 9.13 -6.79 12.88
C ALA A 118 9.35 -5.26 12.89
N ALA A 119 10.05 -4.73 11.89
CA ALA A 119 10.30 -3.30 11.79
C ALA A 119 9.01 -2.52 11.48
N PHE A 120 8.15 -3.03 10.59
CA PHE A 120 6.84 -2.43 10.33
C PHE A 120 5.92 -2.47 11.55
N ALA A 121 5.87 -3.60 12.24
CA ALA A 121 5.09 -3.76 13.46
C ALA A 121 5.55 -2.77 14.54
N ALA A 122 6.87 -2.56 14.69
CA ALA A 122 7.43 -1.58 15.62
C ALA A 122 7.08 -0.12 15.24
N LEU A 123 7.00 0.18 13.94
CA LEU A 123 6.58 1.49 13.44
C LEU A 123 5.05 1.70 13.43
N GLY A 124 4.27 0.62 13.54
CA GLY A 124 2.82 0.64 13.32
C GLY A 124 2.43 0.95 11.87
N ARG A 125 3.38 0.92 10.92
CA ARG A 125 3.16 1.30 9.53
C ARG A 125 3.99 0.41 8.60
N MET A 126 3.32 -0.19 7.62
CA MET A 126 3.99 -0.81 6.49
C MET A 126 3.97 0.10 5.27
N ARG A 127 4.97 -0.05 4.40
CA ARG A 127 5.06 0.68 3.14
C ARG A 127 5.45 -0.28 2.04
N HIS A 128 4.67 -0.29 0.97
CA HIS A 128 4.99 -1.04 -0.24
C HIS A 128 4.28 -0.38 -1.43
N SER A 129 4.65 -0.79 -2.63
CA SER A 129 4.14 -0.19 -3.87
C SER A 129 2.62 -0.34 -3.94
N LEU A 130 1.91 0.76 -4.20
CA LEU A 130 0.45 0.76 -4.30
C LEU A 130 -0.08 0.15 -5.59
N ALA A 131 0.80 -0.26 -6.50
CA ALA A 131 0.47 -0.92 -7.75
C ALA A 131 1.16 -2.30 -7.88
N GLU A 132 1.63 -2.88 -6.77
CA GLU A 132 2.25 -4.20 -6.76
C GLU A 132 1.22 -5.30 -6.49
N PRO A 133 0.90 -6.15 -7.48
CA PRO A 133 -0.01 -7.28 -7.27
C PRO A 133 0.62 -8.31 -6.33
N ILE A 134 -0.23 -9.07 -5.63
CA ILE A 134 0.23 -10.22 -4.85
C ILE A 134 0.82 -11.26 -5.81
N PRO A 135 2.06 -11.75 -5.60
CA PRO A 135 2.69 -12.71 -6.50
C PRO A 135 1.83 -13.96 -6.72
N GLY A 136 1.49 -14.24 -7.98
CA GLY A 136 0.69 -15.41 -8.39
C GLY A 136 -0.82 -15.29 -8.14
N ALA A 137 -1.32 -14.19 -7.59
CA ALA A 137 -2.75 -13.98 -7.40
C ALA A 137 -3.47 -13.72 -8.74
N PRO A 138 -4.77 -14.00 -8.83
CA PRO A 138 -5.59 -13.57 -9.96
C PRO A 138 -5.47 -12.06 -10.18
N ALA A 139 -5.41 -11.64 -11.44
CA ALA A 139 -5.39 -10.24 -11.80
C ALA A 139 -6.62 -9.52 -11.22
N LEU A 140 -6.42 -8.28 -10.75
CA LEU A 140 -7.52 -7.44 -10.27
C LEU A 140 -8.52 -7.22 -11.41
N ALA A 141 -9.80 -7.20 -11.07
CA ALA A 141 -10.84 -6.85 -12.02
C ALA A 141 -10.60 -5.45 -12.61
N ALA A 142 -11.17 -5.20 -13.80
CA ALA A 142 -11.13 -3.88 -14.40
C ALA A 142 -11.71 -2.82 -13.45
N ALA A 143 -11.18 -1.60 -13.53
CA ALA A 143 -11.69 -0.49 -12.73
C ALA A 143 -13.17 -0.24 -13.06
N VAL A 144 -14.00 -0.16 -12.02
CA VAL A 144 -15.42 0.17 -12.12
C VAL A 144 -15.73 1.35 -11.21
N PRO A 145 -16.61 2.28 -11.61
CA PRO A 145 -16.99 3.42 -10.76
C PRO A 145 -17.73 2.99 -9.49
N ASP A 146 -18.61 1.98 -9.59
CA ASP A 146 -19.29 1.40 -8.44
C ASP A 146 -18.40 0.33 -7.78
N ALA A 147 -17.90 0.64 -6.60
CA ALA A 147 -17.05 -0.25 -5.82
C ALA A 147 -17.83 -1.14 -4.83
N SER A 148 -19.17 -1.16 -4.87
CA SER A 148 -20.03 -1.89 -3.93
C SER A 148 -19.69 -3.38 -3.80
N ALA A 149 -19.45 -4.07 -4.91
CA ALA A 149 -19.06 -5.48 -4.93
C ALA A 149 -17.68 -5.71 -4.30
N ALA A 150 -16.69 -4.85 -4.60
CA ALA A 150 -15.35 -4.95 -4.03
C ALA A 150 -15.34 -4.66 -2.52
N LEU A 151 -16.17 -3.70 -2.08
CA LEU A 151 -16.38 -3.41 -0.66
C LEU A 151 -17.02 -4.59 0.07
N ALA A 152 -18.06 -5.18 -0.51
CA ALA A 152 -18.71 -6.37 0.06
C ALA A 152 -17.72 -7.54 0.19
N ARG A 153 -16.87 -7.75 -0.81
CA ARG A 153 -15.82 -8.77 -0.76
C ARG A 153 -14.80 -8.51 0.35
N LEU A 154 -14.30 -7.27 0.49
CA LEU A 154 -13.36 -6.93 1.57
C LEU A 154 -14.00 -7.17 2.94
N ARG A 155 -15.27 -6.78 3.13
CA ARG A 155 -16.00 -7.04 4.37
C ARG A 155 -16.13 -8.54 4.65
N GLN A 156 -16.45 -9.34 3.63
CA GLN A 156 -16.53 -10.80 3.77
C GLN A 156 -15.17 -11.39 4.16
N ALA A 157 -14.08 -10.98 3.51
CA ALA A 157 -12.73 -11.44 3.82
C ALA A 157 -12.34 -11.16 5.28
N VAL A 158 -12.68 -9.96 5.79
CA VAL A 158 -12.46 -9.60 7.19
C VAL A 158 -13.31 -10.46 8.13
N GLN A 159 -14.58 -10.66 7.83
CA GLN A 159 -15.47 -11.50 8.64
C GLN A 159 -14.98 -12.95 8.70
N ASP A 160 -14.60 -13.52 7.55
CA ASP A 160 -14.03 -14.87 7.46
C ASP A 160 -12.73 -14.96 8.25
N PHE A 161 -11.88 -13.94 8.17
CA PHE A 161 -10.64 -13.89 8.93
C PHE A 161 -10.90 -13.91 10.44
N VAL A 162 -11.82 -13.07 10.93
CA VAL A 162 -12.19 -12.98 12.36
C VAL A 162 -12.82 -14.29 12.84
N ALA A 163 -13.67 -14.91 12.02
CA ALA A 163 -14.39 -16.14 12.38
C ALA A 163 -13.53 -17.41 12.28
N HIS A 164 -12.37 -17.37 11.62
CA HIS A 164 -11.55 -18.56 11.37
C HIS A 164 -11.00 -19.16 12.68
N PRO A 165 -11.36 -20.40 13.06
CA PRO A 165 -10.99 -20.97 14.35
C PRO A 165 -9.61 -21.64 14.35
N GLY A 166 -8.93 -21.70 13.20
CA GLY A 166 -7.72 -22.49 12.99
C GLY A 166 -6.45 -21.67 12.77
N PRO A 167 -5.31 -22.37 12.53
CA PRO A 167 -4.08 -21.72 12.11
C PRO A 167 -4.27 -20.99 10.78
N LEU A 168 -3.55 -19.88 10.62
CA LEU A 168 -3.47 -19.12 9.39
C LEU A 168 -2.33 -19.64 8.52
N GLN A 169 -2.44 -19.42 7.22
CA GLN A 169 -1.40 -19.78 6.27
C GLN A 169 -0.22 -18.80 6.38
N PRO A 170 1.03 -19.22 6.10
CA PRO A 170 2.18 -18.31 6.11
C PRO A 170 2.02 -17.16 5.11
N HIS A 171 2.46 -15.96 5.50
CA HIS A 171 2.48 -14.80 4.62
C HIS A 171 3.56 -15.00 3.55
N PHE A 172 3.26 -14.66 2.28
CA PHE A 172 4.17 -14.93 1.16
C PHE A 172 5.59 -14.38 1.36
N ALA A 173 5.72 -13.23 2.03
CA ALA A 173 7.00 -12.59 2.31
C ALA A 173 7.46 -12.73 3.77
N TYR A 174 6.55 -12.73 4.75
CA TYR A 174 6.90 -12.63 6.18
C TYR A 174 6.99 -14.00 6.86
N GLY A 175 6.56 -15.07 6.18
CA GLY A 175 6.53 -16.41 6.75
C GLY A 175 5.36 -16.61 7.72
N PRO A 176 5.47 -17.58 8.65
CA PRO A 176 4.42 -17.86 9.62
C PRO A 176 4.16 -16.65 10.52
N LEU A 177 2.90 -16.24 10.59
CA LEU A 177 2.43 -15.19 11.50
C LEU A 177 1.27 -15.74 12.35
N GLY A 178 1.25 -15.40 13.63
CA GLY A 178 0.10 -15.66 14.50
C GLY A 178 -1.07 -14.72 14.22
N ARG A 179 -2.22 -14.98 14.86
CA ARG A 179 -3.45 -14.19 14.69
C ARG A 179 -3.24 -12.68 14.87
N THR A 180 -2.69 -12.27 16.01
CA THR A 180 -2.45 -10.86 16.34
C THR A 180 -1.46 -10.20 15.38
N GLN A 181 -0.44 -10.94 14.92
CA GLN A 181 0.51 -10.43 13.94
C GLN A 181 -0.17 -10.22 12.58
N TYR A 182 -1.06 -11.12 12.18
CA TYR A 182 -1.85 -10.96 10.96
C TYR A 182 -2.87 -9.82 11.06
N GLU A 183 -3.54 -9.63 12.19
CA GLU A 183 -4.41 -8.47 12.42
C GLU A 183 -3.64 -7.16 12.24
N GLN A 184 -2.43 -7.09 12.82
CA GLN A 184 -1.55 -5.94 12.66
C GLN A 184 -1.08 -5.78 11.21
N ALA A 185 -0.69 -6.87 10.53
CA ALA A 185 -0.29 -6.84 9.13
C ALA A 185 -1.42 -6.32 8.22
N HIS A 186 -2.64 -6.82 8.40
CA HIS A 186 -3.82 -6.41 7.64
C HIS A 186 -4.20 -4.95 7.92
N ALA A 187 -4.16 -4.52 9.18
CA ALA A 187 -4.41 -3.12 9.56
C ALA A 187 -3.38 -2.17 8.91
N MET A 188 -2.09 -2.51 8.97
CA MET A 188 -1.03 -1.73 8.33
C MET A 188 -1.16 -1.74 6.80
N HIS A 189 -1.53 -2.87 6.19
CA HIS A 189 -1.70 -3.01 4.75
C HIS A 189 -2.84 -2.13 4.25
N LEU A 190 -4.00 -2.19 4.92
CA LEU A 190 -5.11 -1.28 4.67
C LEU A 190 -4.66 0.17 4.86
N ALA A 191 -3.99 0.52 5.97
CA ALA A 191 -3.51 1.88 6.21
C ALA A 191 -2.66 2.43 5.05
N ASN A 192 -1.71 1.62 4.54
CA ASN A 192 -0.87 1.98 3.41
C ASN A 192 -1.69 2.29 2.15
N HIS A 193 -2.65 1.43 1.80
CA HIS A 193 -3.49 1.63 0.61
C HIS A 193 -4.52 2.76 0.77
N LEU A 194 -5.20 2.84 1.91
CA LEU A 194 -6.21 3.86 2.18
C LEU A 194 -5.61 5.26 2.26
N SER A 195 -4.33 5.37 2.62
CA SER A 195 -3.66 6.67 2.69
C SER A 195 -3.53 7.37 1.33
N ALA A 196 -3.72 6.66 0.23
CA ALA A 196 -3.76 7.22 -1.12
C ALA A 196 -5.12 7.81 -1.51
N PHE A 197 -6.14 7.69 -0.65
CA PHE A 197 -7.50 8.13 -0.92
C PHE A 197 -7.99 9.13 0.13
N ASP A 198 -8.83 10.06 -0.31
CA ASP A 198 -9.58 10.93 0.60
C ASP A 198 -10.98 11.25 0.06
N VAL A 199 -11.78 11.97 0.85
CA VAL A 199 -13.11 12.44 0.48
C VAL A 199 -13.02 13.94 0.24
N ARG A 200 -13.14 14.36 -1.03
CA ARG A 200 -13.03 15.75 -1.49
C ARG A 200 -11.77 16.50 -0.98
N PRO A 201 -10.70 16.62 -1.77
CA PRO A 201 -9.76 17.70 -1.55
C PRO A 201 -10.50 19.03 -1.76
N GLY A 202 -10.44 19.93 -0.78
CA GLY A 202 -10.85 21.33 -0.97
C GLY A 202 -9.99 22.02 -2.03
#